data_AF-A0A1H5S453-F1
#
_entry.id   AF-A0A1H5S453-F1
#
_cell.length_a   1.000
_cell.length_b   1.000
_cell.length_c   1.000
_cell.angle_alpha   90.00
_cell.angle_beta   90.00
_cell.angle_gamma   90.00
#
_symmetry.space_group_name_H-M   'P 1'
#
loop_
_entity.id
_entity.type
_entity.pdbx_description
1 polymer ?
#
loop_
_entity_poly.entity_id
_entity_poly.type
_entity_poly.pdbx_seq_one_letter_code
_entity_poly.pdbx_strand_id
1 'polypeptide(L)'
;MSGWYNFLYNNLPKNELNNYTEIFYLGSCNTLEIEKINTAISNKNIYELLSNCKVDCKKDSLDFFWLKNKTSSKISIIFDPVELFENSILYKTIFDFENCNFTKLPNFEKIK
;
A
#
# COMPACT_ATOMS: atom_id res chain seq x y z
N MET A 1 -13.72 -9.80 8.09
CA MET A 1 -12.62 -8.81 7.94
C MET A 1 -11.74 -9.33 6.82
N SER A 2 -11.39 -8.52 5.82
CA SER A 2 -10.55 -9.01 4.71
C SER A 2 -9.16 -9.39 5.24
N GLY A 3 -8.49 -10.33 4.57
CA GLY A 3 -7.11 -10.72 4.91
C GLY A 3 -6.17 -9.50 4.91
N TRP A 4 -6.35 -8.62 3.92
CA TRP A 4 -5.64 -7.36 3.80
C TRP A 4 -5.87 -6.39 4.94
N TYR A 5 -7.09 -6.29 5.47
CA TYR A 5 -7.33 -5.45 6.63
C TYR A 5 -6.66 -6.01 7.89
N ASN A 6 -6.67 -7.33 8.08
CA ASN A 6 -5.97 -7.97 9.19
C ASN A 6 -4.45 -7.75 9.08
N PHE A 7 -3.90 -7.89 7.87
CA PHE A 7 -2.49 -7.60 7.61
C PHE A 7 -2.14 -6.15 7.95
N LEU A 8 -2.93 -5.19 7.45
CA LEU A 8 -2.75 -3.78 7.76
C LEU A 8 -2.88 -3.49 9.27
N TYR A 9 -3.83 -4.13 9.95
CA TYR A 9 -4.08 -3.98 11.38
C TYR A 9 -2.93 -4.50 12.26
N ASN A 10 -2.19 -5.51 11.78
CA ASN A 10 -1.01 -6.01 12.46
C ASN A 10 0.22 -5.09 12.28
N ASN A 11 0.21 -4.26 11.23
CA ASN A 11 1.34 -3.43 10.83
C ASN A 11 1.20 -1.94 11.19
N LEU A 12 -0.02 -1.47 11.47
CA LEU A 12 -0.29 -0.06 11.81
C LEU A 12 -0.97 0.09 13.19
N PRO A 13 -0.74 1.21 13.89
CA PRO A 13 -1.43 1.48 15.16
C PRO A 13 -2.96 1.48 15.00
N LYS A 14 -3.66 0.74 15.86
CA LYS A 14 -5.12 0.61 15.82
C LYS A 14 -5.84 1.96 15.87
N ASN A 15 -5.34 2.86 16.72
CA ASN A 15 -5.89 4.21 16.89
C ASN A 15 -5.78 5.02 15.58
N GLU A 16 -4.73 4.79 14.81
CA GLU A 16 -4.53 5.43 13.51
C GLU A 16 -5.54 4.90 12.48
N LEU A 17 -5.69 3.58 12.36
CA LEU A 17 -6.64 2.96 11.44
C LEU A 17 -8.10 3.35 11.72
N ASN A 18 -8.44 3.59 12.99
CA ASN A 18 -9.77 4.04 13.38
C ASN A 18 -10.09 5.46 12.90
N ASN A 19 -9.09 6.28 12.61
CA ASN A 19 -9.29 7.63 12.07
C ASN A 19 -9.69 7.63 10.58
N TYR A 20 -9.57 6.48 9.90
CA TYR A 20 -9.90 6.35 8.48
C TYR A 20 -11.22 5.59 8.30
N THR A 21 -12.14 6.22 7.56
CA THR A 21 -13.49 5.70 7.30
C THR A 21 -13.51 4.74 6.12
N GLU A 22 -12.58 4.90 5.18
CA GLU A 22 -12.44 4.00 4.04
C GLU A 22 -10.98 3.60 3.89
N ILE A 23 -10.75 2.31 3.65
CA ILE A 23 -9.41 1.79 3.36
C ILE A 23 -9.48 0.90 2.14
N PHE A 24 -8.55 1.10 1.23
CA PHE A 24 -8.42 0.34 0.00
C PHE A 24 -7.05 -0.33 -0.06
N TYR A 25 -7.02 -1.56 -0.52
CA TYR A 25 -5.80 -2.19 -1.01
C TYR A 25 -5.61 -1.81 -2.49
N LEU A 26 -4.40 -1.40 -2.86
CA LEU A 26 -4.08 -0.92 -4.21
C LEU A 26 -3.30 -1.96 -5.04
N GLY A 27 -2.66 -2.92 -4.37
CA GLY A 27 -1.75 -3.90 -4.99
C GLY A 27 -0.36 -3.90 -4.35
N SER A 28 0.50 -4.80 -4.84
CA SER A 28 1.89 -4.90 -4.42
C SER A 28 2.87 -4.82 -5.59
N CYS A 29 4.12 -4.51 -5.26
CA CYS A 29 5.26 -4.61 -6.16
C CYS A 29 6.41 -5.34 -5.45
N ASN A 30 7.22 -6.12 -6.16
CA ASN A 30 8.43 -6.68 -5.54
C ASN A 30 9.46 -5.60 -5.21
N THR A 31 10.20 -5.82 -4.12
CA THR A 31 11.17 -4.86 -3.58
C THR A 31 12.43 -4.71 -4.43
N LEU A 32 12.70 -5.64 -5.36
CA LEU A 32 13.79 -5.53 -6.34
C LEU A 32 13.69 -4.26 -7.21
N GLU A 33 12.51 -3.62 -7.27
CA GLU A 33 12.28 -2.38 -8.01
C GLU A 33 12.31 -1.13 -7.12
N ILE A 34 12.94 -1.19 -5.93
CA ILE A 34 12.89 -0.12 -4.92
C ILE A 34 13.29 1.26 -5.44
N GLU A 35 14.24 1.36 -6.37
CA GLU A 35 14.61 2.63 -7.00
C GLU A 35 13.46 3.19 -7.83
N LYS A 36 12.85 2.36 -8.69
CA LYS A 36 11.67 2.77 -9.49
C LYS A 36 10.49 3.13 -8.59
N ILE A 37 10.31 2.40 -7.50
CA ILE A 37 9.28 2.69 -6.50
C ILE A 37 9.54 4.07 -5.88
N ASN A 38 10.77 4.34 -5.44
CA ASN A 38 11.15 5.63 -4.87
C ASN A 38 11.01 6.79 -5.86
N THR A 39 11.36 6.58 -7.13
CA THR A 39 11.13 7.55 -8.21
C THR A 39 9.64 7.77 -8.45
N ALA A 40 8.83 6.72 -8.53
CA ALA A 40 7.39 6.82 -8.73
C ALA A 40 6.70 7.55 -7.57
N ILE A 41 7.13 7.29 -6.34
CA ILE A 41 6.66 7.99 -5.15
C ILE A 41 7.00 9.49 -5.22
N SER A 42 8.25 9.81 -5.54
CA SER A 42 8.72 11.20 -5.66
C SER A 42 7.97 11.97 -6.75
N ASN A 43 7.67 11.30 -7.86
CA ASN A 43 6.96 11.87 -9.00
C ASN A 43 5.43 11.80 -8.87
N LYS A 44 4.90 11.34 -7.71
CA LYS A 44 3.46 11.12 -7.47
C LYS A 44 2.79 10.21 -8.53
N ASN A 45 3.53 9.28 -9.12
CA ASN A 45 3.08 8.40 -10.20
C ASN A 45 2.86 6.95 -9.75
N ILE A 46 2.27 6.78 -8.57
CA ILE A 46 2.05 5.45 -7.95
C ILE A 46 1.08 4.61 -8.77
N TYR A 47 0.13 5.23 -9.47
CA TYR A 47 -0.83 4.53 -10.33
C TYR A 47 -0.13 3.76 -11.45
N GLU A 48 0.79 4.40 -12.18
CA GLU A 48 1.48 3.75 -13.30
C GLU A 48 2.38 2.62 -12.82
N LEU A 49 3.07 2.82 -11.68
CA LEU A 49 3.85 1.78 -11.02
C LEU A 49 2.98 0.55 -10.75
N LEU A 50 1.87 0.72 -10.01
CA LEU A 50 1.00 -0.39 -9.60
C LEU A 50 0.27 -1.05 -10.76
N SER A 51 -0.02 -0.30 -11.83
CA SER A 51 -0.64 -0.86 -13.05
C SER A 51 0.28 -1.84 -13.78
N ASN A 52 1.59 -1.65 -13.66
CA ASN A 52 2.60 -2.43 -14.38
C ASN A 52 3.33 -3.45 -13.50
N CYS A 53 3.21 -3.34 -12.18
CA CYS A 53 3.85 -4.28 -11.26
C CYS A 53 3.30 -5.69 -11.39
N LYS A 54 4.21 -6.65 -11.37
CA LYS A 54 3.90 -8.08 -11.25
C LYS A 54 4.57 -8.58 -9.98
N VAL A 55 3.79 -9.26 -9.15
CA VAL A 55 4.27 -9.83 -7.89
C VAL A 55 4.69 -11.27 -8.14
N ASP A 56 5.95 -11.57 -7.84
CA ASP A 56 6.49 -12.90 -7.66
C ASP A 56 6.38 -13.26 -6.17
N CYS A 57 5.61 -14.31 -5.85
CA CYS A 57 5.38 -14.76 -4.47
C CYS A 57 6.62 -15.35 -3.79
N LYS A 58 7.72 -15.50 -4.53
CA LYS A 58 9.01 -15.98 -3.99
C LYS A 58 9.95 -14.86 -3.58
N LYS A 59 9.49 -13.61 -3.61
CA LYS A 59 10.31 -12.43 -3.35
C LYS A 59 9.56 -11.48 -2.45
N ASP A 60 10.32 -10.70 -1.68
CA ASP A 60 9.74 -9.66 -0.83
C ASP A 60 8.95 -8.66 -1.68
N SER A 61 7.97 -8.06 -1.03
CA SER A 61 7.05 -7.14 -1.69
C SER A 61 6.79 -5.90 -0.85
N LEU A 62 6.26 -4.89 -1.52
CA LEU A 62 5.73 -3.68 -0.92
C LEU A 62 4.25 -3.64 -1.24
N ASP A 63 3.42 -3.70 -0.21
CA ASP A 63 1.97 -3.63 -0.29
C ASP A 63 1.49 -2.19 -0.09
N PHE A 64 0.60 -1.75 -0.97
CA PHE A 64 0.13 -0.37 -1.00
C PHE A 64 -1.32 -0.30 -0.52
N PHE A 65 -1.55 0.54 0.49
CA PHE A 65 -2.86 0.78 1.07
C PHE A 65 -3.23 2.25 0.97
N TRP A 66 -4.44 2.54 0.52
CA TRP A 66 -4.99 3.89 0.50
C TRP A 66 -5.98 4.08 1.64
N LEU A 67 -5.64 4.97 2.58
CA LEU A 67 -6.44 5.26 3.76
C LEU A 67 -7.09 6.63 3.58
N LYS A 68 -8.41 6.72 3.72
CA LYS A 68 -9.20 7.93 3.49
C LYS A 68 -10.16 8.22 4.64
N ASN A 69 -10.28 9.51 4.96
CA ASN A 69 -11.40 10.05 5.72
C ASN A 69 -11.87 11.36 5.07
N LYS A 70 -12.79 12.08 5.73
CA LYS A 70 -13.37 13.32 5.20
C LYS A 70 -12.35 14.44 5.01
N THR A 71 -11.23 14.43 5.75
CA THR A 71 -10.30 15.57 5.83
C THR A 71 -8.91 15.25 5.30
N SER A 72 -8.58 13.98 5.09
CA SER A 72 -7.24 13.54 4.75
C SER A 72 -7.27 12.23 3.98
N SER A 73 -6.24 12.02 3.18
CA SER A 73 -5.94 10.72 2.63
C SER A 73 -4.44 10.49 2.65
N LYS A 74 -4.04 9.25 2.96
CA LYS A 74 -2.62 8.84 2.87
C LYS A 74 -2.45 7.48 2.21
N ILE A 75 -1.27 7.21 1.66
CA ILE A 75 -0.88 5.90 1.16
C ILE A 75 0.13 5.35 2.14
N SER A 76 -0.18 4.21 2.72
CA SER A 76 0.72 3.46 3.58
C SER A 76 1.29 2.30 2.76
N ILE A 77 2.62 2.19 2.80
CA ILE A 77 3.36 1.15 2.09
C ILE A 77 3.97 0.25 3.16
N ILE A 78 3.63 -1.02 3.13
CA ILE A 78 4.14 -2.02 4.06
C ILE A 78 5.12 -2.90 3.30
N PHE A 79 6.32 -3.09 3.86
CA PHE A 79 7.24 -4.11 3.41
C PHE A 79 6.79 -5.45 3.94
N ASP A 80 6.56 -6.40 3.04
CA ASP A 80 6.19 -7.77 3.34
C ASP A 80 7.28 -8.74 2.87
N PRO A 81 8.08 -9.30 3.78
CA PRO A 81 9.14 -10.23 3.44
C PRO A 81 8.57 -11.59 3.03
N VAL A 82 9.23 -12.27 2.08
CA VAL A 82 8.85 -13.63 1.70
C VAL A 82 9.20 -14.65 2.78
N GLU A 83 10.26 -14.38 3.54
CA GLU A 83 10.73 -15.27 4.59
C GLU A 83 9.84 -15.15 5.84
N LEU A 84 9.24 -16.27 6.24
CA LEU A 84 8.29 -16.37 7.35
C LEU A 84 8.86 -15.97 8.74
N PHE A 85 10.17 -15.79 8.85
CA PHE A 85 10.82 -15.36 10.09
C PHE A 85 11.04 -13.85 10.18
N GLU A 86 10.87 -13.14 9.07
CA GLU A 86 10.95 -11.69 9.05
C GLU A 86 9.57 -11.08 9.28
N ASN A 87 9.53 -9.99 10.05
CA ASN A 87 8.28 -9.30 10.31
C ASN A 87 8.04 -8.26 9.21
N SER A 88 6.80 -8.18 8.73
CA SER A 88 6.37 -7.06 7.90
C SER A 88 6.47 -5.74 8.69
N ILE A 89 6.83 -4.66 8.02
CA ILE A 89 7.01 -3.35 8.65
C ILE A 89 6.46 -2.22 7.79
N LEU A 90 5.98 -1.14 8.42
CA LEU A 90 5.66 0.09 7.71
C LEU A 90 6.93 0.64 7.03
N TYR A 91 6.95 0.56 5.70
CA TYR A 91 8.07 1.06 4.90
C TYR A 91 8.00 2.58 4.76
N LYS A 92 6.86 3.10 4.31
CA LYS A 92 6.69 4.53 4.03
C LYS A 92 5.23 4.94 4.10
N THR A 93 5.01 6.19 4.44
CA THR A 93 3.70 6.85 4.30
C THR A 93 3.85 8.07 3.41
N ILE A 94 2.92 8.23 2.49
CA ILE A 94 2.87 9.35 1.54
C ILE A 94 1.60 10.12 1.86
N PHE A 95 1.68 11.45 1.82
CA PHE A 95 0.56 12.37 1.99
C PHE A 95 0.34 13.16 0.68
N ASP A 96 -0.78 13.85 0.55
CA ASP A 96 -1.04 14.83 -0.51
C ASP A 96 -0.92 14.32 -1.97
N PHE A 97 -1.57 13.20 -2.28
CA PHE A 97 -1.70 12.64 -3.64
C PHE A 97 -3.07 12.95 -4.27
N GLU A 98 -3.49 14.21 -4.16
CA GLU A 98 -4.69 14.71 -4.83
C GLU A 98 -4.74 14.28 -6.31
N ASN A 99 -5.94 13.92 -6.78
CA ASN A 99 -6.24 13.53 -8.17
C ASN A 99 -5.77 12.15 -8.66
N CYS A 100 -5.25 11.27 -7.80
CA CYS A 100 -4.97 9.89 -8.22
C CYS A 100 -6.25 9.04 -8.27
N ASN A 101 -6.62 8.56 -9.47
CA ASN A 101 -7.76 7.67 -9.66
C ASN A 101 -7.34 6.20 -9.58
N PHE A 102 -7.22 5.66 -8.37
CA PHE A 102 -6.83 4.27 -8.13
C PHE A 102 -7.93 3.23 -8.45
N THR A 103 -9.16 3.66 -8.74
CA THR A 103 -10.30 2.75 -8.99
C THR A 103 -10.10 1.84 -10.21
N LYS A 104 -9.15 2.17 -11.09
CA LYS A 104 -8.80 1.40 -12.28
C LYS A 104 -7.64 0.43 -12.08
N LEU A 105 -7.03 0.39 -10.89
CA LEU A 105 -5.97 -0.56 -10.61
C LEU A 105 -6.52 -1.98 -10.58
N PRO A 106 -5.79 -2.97 -11.10
CA PRO A 106 -6.26 -4.35 -11.21
C PRO A 106 -6.57 -4.98 -9.84
N ASN A 107 -5.84 -4.58 -8.81
CA ASN A 107 -5.95 -5.12 -7.45
C ASN A 107 -6.70 -4.17 -6.50
N PHE A 108 -7.43 -3.18 -7.03
CA PHE A 108 -8.16 -2.22 -6.23
C PHE A 108 -9.30 -2.91 -5.47
N GLU A 109 -9.20 -2.96 -4.14
CA GLU A 109 -10.19 -3.59 -3.27
C GLU A 109 -10.50 -2.68 -2.08
N LYS A 110 -11.78 -2.43 -1.79
CA LYS A 110 -12.19 -1.79 -0.53
C LYS A 110 -12.18 -2.81 0.60
N ILE A 111 -11.36 -2.56 1.62
CA ILE A 111 -11.11 -3.49 2.72
C ILE A 111 -11.69 -3.01 4.07
N LYS A 112 -12.09 -1.73 4.14
CA LYS A 112 -12.89 -1.13 5.23
C LYS A 112 -13.79 -0.04 4.63
#